data_AF-A0A2E0L5G1-F1
#
_entry.id   AF-A0A2E0L5G1-F1
#
_cell.length_a   1.000
_cell.length_b   1.000
_cell.length_c   1.000
_cell.angle_alpha   90.00
_cell.angle_beta   90.00
_cell.angle_gamma   90.00
#
_symmetry.space_group_name_H-M   'P 1'
#
loop_
_entity.id
_entity.type
_entity.pdbx_description
1 polymer ?
#
loop_
_entity_poly.entity_id
_entity_poly.type
_entity_poly.pdbx_seq_one_letter_code
_entity_poly.pdbx_strand_id
1 'polypeptide(L)'
;MPHVTFRSSQFSSTPAPDAINAMLGKDLAHWMRDQMAAAGFETGDVIAEDYGYGFWLTLHDAHYWISHAQYEPPETDKAPVWSVSMDDDPGCLWMWRLRKRPQPGDLLVIARAVQDCLAANPHVSEVQWWMPDGSSSPAPPPNGMNPVA
;
A
#
# COMPACT_ATOMS: atom_id res chain seq x y z
N MET A 1 4.58 -9.87 -4.72
CA MET A 1 3.91 -8.84 -3.93
C MET A 1 2.72 -8.26 -4.71
N PRO A 2 1.47 -8.35 -4.22
CA PRO A 2 0.36 -7.65 -4.83
C PRO A 2 0.54 -6.13 -4.65
N HIS A 3 0.26 -5.37 -5.70
CA HIS A 3 0.21 -3.91 -5.61
C HIS A 3 -0.93 -3.37 -6.46
N VAL A 4 -1.36 -2.16 -6.13
CA VAL A 4 -2.42 -1.44 -6.82
C VAL A 4 -1.92 -0.08 -7.24
N THR A 5 -2.23 0.31 -8.47
CA THR A 5 -2.06 1.67 -8.96
C THR A 5 -3.41 2.35 -9.15
N PHE A 6 -3.45 3.67 -9.01
CA PHE A 6 -4.66 4.46 -9.24
C PHE A 6 -4.29 5.91 -9.53
N ARG A 7 -5.21 6.67 -10.11
CA ARG A 7 -5.05 8.12 -10.32
C ARG A 7 -5.75 8.92 -9.23
N SER A 8 -5.08 9.97 -8.76
CA SER A 8 -5.70 10.96 -7.86
C SER A 8 -4.90 12.26 -7.81
N SER A 9 -5.60 13.39 -7.80
CA SER A 9 -5.02 14.72 -7.56
C SER A 9 -5.11 15.16 -6.09
N GLN A 10 -5.66 14.32 -5.22
CA GLN A 10 -5.81 14.64 -3.80
C GLN A 10 -4.45 14.73 -3.08
N PHE A 11 -3.45 14.02 -3.57
CA PHE A 11 -2.15 13.86 -2.91
C PHE A 11 -1.07 14.77 -3.51
N SER A 12 -0.17 15.24 -2.66
CA SER A 12 0.88 16.20 -2.95
C SER A 12 1.96 15.60 -3.84
N SER A 13 2.21 16.24 -4.98
CA SER A 13 3.38 15.96 -5.83
C SER A 13 4.62 16.78 -5.45
N THR A 14 4.65 17.32 -4.23
CA THR A 14 5.82 18.02 -3.67
C THR A 14 6.42 17.18 -2.54
N PRO A 15 7.74 16.90 -2.56
CA PRO A 15 8.40 16.15 -1.50
C PRO A 15 8.25 16.83 -0.14
N ALA A 16 7.98 16.05 0.89
CA ALA A 16 7.95 16.55 2.26
C ALA A 16 9.39 16.82 2.76
N PRO A 17 9.57 17.65 3.81
CA PRO A 17 10.90 17.98 4.33
C PRO A 17 11.71 16.76 4.82
N ASP A 18 11.03 15.69 5.24
CA ASP A 18 11.60 14.43 5.69
C ASP A 18 11.70 13.36 4.58
N ALA A 19 11.41 13.73 3.33
CA ALA A 19 11.51 12.82 2.21
C ALA A 19 12.96 12.37 1.99
N ILE A 20 13.19 11.06 2.00
CA ILE A 20 14.43 10.45 1.53
C ILE A 20 14.40 10.46 0.00
N ASN A 21 15.51 10.83 -0.65
CA ASN A 21 15.63 10.90 -2.11
C ASN A 21 14.53 11.70 -2.83
N ALA A 22 13.93 12.70 -2.15
CA ALA A 22 12.79 13.46 -2.65
C ALA A 22 11.58 12.60 -3.04
N MET A 23 11.42 11.42 -2.41
CA MET A 23 10.27 10.55 -2.62
C MET A 23 8.94 11.20 -2.21
N LEU A 24 7.88 10.84 -2.92
CA LEU A 24 6.51 11.34 -2.75
C LEU A 24 5.62 10.28 -2.08
N GLY A 25 4.42 10.69 -1.65
CA GLY A 25 3.39 9.78 -1.14
C GLY A 25 3.19 9.83 0.38
N LYS A 26 3.74 10.83 1.08
CA LYS A 26 3.57 10.98 2.53
C LYS A 26 2.12 11.12 2.95
N ASP A 27 1.38 12.00 2.29
CA ASP A 27 -0.02 12.26 2.57
C ASP A 27 -0.92 11.10 2.13
N LEU A 28 -0.59 10.43 1.02
CA LEU A 28 -1.18 9.13 0.66
C LEU A 28 -0.98 8.09 1.77
N ALA A 29 0.24 7.94 2.30
CA ALA A 29 0.53 7.00 3.37
C ALA A 29 -0.25 7.32 4.65
N HIS A 30 -0.33 8.60 5.05
CA HIS A 30 -1.16 9.02 6.18
C HIS A 30 -2.65 8.75 5.95
N TRP A 31 -3.18 9.11 4.77
CA TRP A 31 -4.57 8.85 4.43
C TRP A 31 -4.88 7.35 4.47
N MET A 32 -4.07 6.52 3.82
CA MET A 32 -4.28 5.07 3.80
C MET A 32 -4.19 4.47 5.20
N ARG A 33 -3.20 4.87 6.01
CA ARG A 33 -3.08 4.44 7.41
C ARG A 33 -4.36 4.73 8.19
N ASP A 34 -4.88 5.95 8.08
CA ASP A 34 -6.08 6.38 8.82
C ASP A 34 -7.32 5.61 8.37
N GLN A 35 -7.45 5.35 7.07
CA GLN A 35 -8.53 4.53 6.53
C GLN A 35 -8.45 3.07 6.99
N MET A 36 -7.26 2.47 7.02
CA MET A 36 -7.05 1.11 7.51
C MET A 36 -7.31 1.02 9.01
N ALA A 37 -6.87 2.01 9.80
CA ALA A 37 -7.18 2.10 11.23
C ALA A 37 -8.70 2.20 11.48
N ALA A 38 -9.41 3.01 10.69
CA ALA A 38 -10.87 3.12 10.75
C ALA A 38 -11.58 1.82 10.36
N ALA A 39 -10.98 0.99 9.51
CA ALA A 39 -11.46 -0.35 9.16
C ALA A 39 -11.13 -1.42 10.23
N GLY A 40 -10.49 -1.03 11.34
CA GLY A 40 -10.21 -1.89 12.49
C GLY A 40 -8.84 -2.58 12.46
N PHE A 41 -7.95 -2.21 11.54
CA PHE A 41 -6.58 -2.70 11.54
C PHE A 41 -5.71 -1.95 12.55
N GLU A 42 -4.78 -2.66 13.19
CA GLU A 42 -3.73 -2.02 13.97
C GLU A 42 -2.64 -1.51 13.03
N THR A 43 -2.32 -0.22 13.12
CA THR A 43 -1.34 0.45 12.24
C THR A 43 -0.31 1.21 13.06
N GLY A 44 0.93 1.23 12.56
CA GLY A 44 2.03 2.00 13.10
C GLY A 44 2.14 3.39 12.50
N ASP A 45 3.23 4.07 12.82
CA ASP A 45 3.55 5.38 12.26
C ASP A 45 3.96 5.30 10.79
N VAL A 46 3.75 6.40 10.06
CA VAL A 46 4.25 6.58 8.70
C VAL A 46 5.73 6.89 8.76
N ILE A 47 6.51 6.16 7.96
CA ILE A 47 7.97 6.23 7.89
C ILE A 47 8.36 6.55 6.44
N ALA A 48 9.35 7.43 6.27
CA ALA A 48 9.94 7.73 4.98
C ALA A 48 10.97 6.65 4.60
N GLU A 49 10.96 6.25 3.33
CA GLU A 49 11.88 5.26 2.74
C GLU A 49 12.52 5.83 1.47
N ASP A 50 13.60 5.21 1.00
CA ASP A 50 14.30 5.63 -0.22
C ASP A 50 13.51 5.36 -1.52
N TYR A 51 12.38 4.65 -1.41
CA TYR A 51 11.44 4.33 -2.49
C TYR A 51 10.02 4.90 -2.27
N GLY A 52 9.76 5.69 -1.22
CA GLY A 52 8.41 6.17 -0.91
C GLY A 52 8.17 6.43 0.57
N TYR A 53 6.95 6.14 1.01
CA TYR A 53 6.56 6.13 2.42
C TYR A 53 5.84 4.84 2.72
N GLY A 54 5.89 4.37 3.96
CA GLY A 54 5.10 3.23 4.37
C GLY A 54 4.78 3.23 5.84
N PHE A 55 3.98 2.25 6.25
CA PHE A 55 3.70 2.01 7.66
C PHE A 55 3.53 0.50 7.89
N TRP A 56 3.78 0.11 9.13
CA TRP A 56 3.53 -1.24 9.59
C TRP A 56 2.05 -1.46 9.89
N LEU A 57 1.50 -2.57 9.44
CA LEU A 57 0.16 -3.04 9.78
C LEU A 57 0.26 -4.37 10.51
N THR A 58 -0.48 -4.54 11.60
CA THR A 58 -0.55 -5.82 12.33
C THR A 58 -1.88 -6.51 12.04
N LEU A 59 -1.82 -7.77 11.59
CA LEU A 59 -2.98 -8.64 11.40
C LEU A 59 -2.65 -10.02 11.95
N HIS A 60 -3.53 -10.56 12.81
CA HIS A 60 -3.32 -11.86 13.47
C HIS A 60 -1.96 -12.01 14.20
N ASP A 61 -1.43 -10.92 14.77
CA ASP A 61 -0.08 -10.78 15.37
C ASP A 61 1.10 -10.95 14.40
N ALA A 62 0.86 -10.96 13.09
CA ALA A 62 1.89 -10.83 12.05
C ALA A 62 1.96 -9.37 11.57
N HIS A 63 3.14 -8.96 11.12
CA HIS A 63 3.39 -7.60 10.62
C HIS A 63 3.50 -7.60 9.10
N TYR A 64 2.95 -6.56 8.49
CA TYR A 64 2.93 -6.33 7.05
C TYR A 64 3.38 -4.91 6.76
N TRP A 65 4.22 -4.77 5.75
CA TRP A 65 4.64 -3.46 5.28
C TRP A 65 3.71 -2.97 4.19
N ILE A 66 3.11 -1.80 4.39
CA ILE A 66 2.27 -1.15 3.37
C ILE A 66 3.02 0.07 2.85
N SER A 67 3.46 0.02 1.58
CA SER A 67 4.25 1.08 0.97
C SER A 67 3.45 1.88 -0.05
N HIS A 68 3.83 3.15 -0.22
CA HIS A 68 3.13 4.16 -0.99
C HIS A 68 4.14 5.02 -1.73
N ALA A 69 3.92 5.24 -3.02
CA ALA A 69 4.75 6.12 -3.82
C ALA A 69 3.95 6.76 -4.96
N GLN A 70 4.48 7.84 -5.52
CA GLN A 70 4.07 8.25 -6.86
C GLN A 70 4.70 7.28 -7.85
N TYR A 71 3.86 6.60 -8.62
CA TYR A 71 4.29 5.66 -9.66
C TYR A 71 4.61 6.37 -10.96
N GLU A 72 3.75 7.31 -11.36
CA GLU A 72 3.96 8.17 -12.54
C GLU A 72 3.60 9.63 -12.21
N PRO A 73 4.37 10.61 -12.72
CA PRO A 73 4.04 12.02 -12.58
C PRO A 73 2.73 12.36 -13.30
N PRO A 74 2.13 13.54 -13.02
CA PRO A 74 0.97 13.99 -13.79
C PRO A 74 1.31 14.14 -15.28
N GLU A 75 0.35 13.77 -16.13
CA GLU A 75 0.39 14.05 -17.57
C GLU A 75 -0.48 15.28 -17.88
N THR A 76 -0.36 15.85 -19.09
CA THR A 76 -1.31 16.85 -19.57
C THR A 76 -2.74 16.30 -19.46
N ASP A 77 -3.58 17.01 -18.71
CA ASP A 77 -4.99 16.66 -18.44
C ASP A 77 -5.24 15.39 -17.60
N LYS A 78 -4.21 14.80 -16.96
CA LYS A 78 -4.40 13.65 -16.05
C LYS A 78 -3.70 13.84 -14.72
N ALA A 79 -4.37 13.38 -13.66
CA ALA A 79 -3.80 13.27 -12.33
C ALA A 79 -2.60 12.30 -12.30
N PRO A 80 -1.66 12.46 -11.35
CA PRO A 80 -0.56 11.50 -11.18
C PRO A 80 -1.08 10.11 -10.85
N VAL A 81 -0.26 9.11 -11.16
CA VAL A 81 -0.49 7.72 -10.77
C VAL A 81 0.23 7.46 -9.47
N TRP A 82 -0.49 6.89 -8.51
CA TRP A 82 0.02 6.48 -7.22
C TRP A 82 0.05 4.95 -7.14
N SER A 83 0.96 4.40 -6.35
CA SER A 83 1.01 2.98 -6.03
C SER A 83 0.82 2.75 -4.53
N VAL A 84 0.14 1.66 -4.20
CA VAL A 84 0.18 1.02 -2.88
C VAL A 84 0.62 -0.42 -3.05
N SER A 85 1.64 -0.85 -2.32
CA SER A 85 2.06 -2.25 -2.26
C SER A 85 2.01 -2.78 -0.84
N MET A 86 1.89 -4.10 -0.71
CA MET A 86 1.78 -4.76 0.59
C MET A 86 2.59 -6.04 0.60
N ASP A 87 3.51 -6.14 1.56
CA ASP A 87 4.44 -7.25 1.68
C ASP A 87 4.45 -7.87 3.09
N ASP A 88 4.84 -9.14 3.17
CA ASP A 88 5.14 -9.84 4.42
C ASP A 88 6.59 -9.58 4.88
N ASP A 89 7.10 -8.37 4.69
CA ASP A 89 8.46 -8.03 5.07
C ASP A 89 8.54 -7.77 6.59
N PRO A 90 9.35 -8.51 7.38
CA PRO A 90 9.60 -8.15 8.78
C PRO A 90 10.64 -7.03 8.89
N GLY A 91 11.20 -6.57 7.77
CA GLY A 91 12.38 -5.72 7.69
C GLY A 91 13.58 -6.32 8.42
N CYS A 92 14.41 -5.44 8.98
CA CYS A 92 15.52 -5.82 9.88
C CYS A 92 15.03 -6.41 11.23
N LEU A 93 13.73 -6.45 11.49
CA LEU A 93 13.13 -6.97 12.71
C LEU A 93 12.84 -8.46 12.53
N TRP A 94 13.86 -9.24 12.17
CA TRP A 94 13.79 -10.71 12.04
C TRP A 94 13.17 -11.39 13.28
N MET A 95 13.27 -10.77 14.45
CA MET A 95 12.60 -11.18 15.68
C MET A 95 11.07 -11.26 15.57
N TRP A 96 10.44 -10.50 14.67
CA TRP A 96 9.02 -10.59 14.38
C TRP A 96 8.65 -11.95 13.75
N ARG A 97 9.49 -12.49 12.85
CA ARG A 97 9.29 -13.86 12.31
C ARG A 97 9.45 -14.95 13.38
N LEU A 98 10.12 -14.66 14.50
CA LEU A 98 10.18 -15.59 15.64
C LEU A 98 8.91 -15.59 16.49
N ARG A 99 8.12 -14.51 16.48
CA ARG A 99 6.88 -14.41 17.26
C ARG A 99 5.72 -15.10 16.55
N LYS A 100 5.47 -14.76 15.29
CA LYS A 100 4.40 -15.37 14.51
C LYS A 100 4.65 -15.24 13.02
N ARG A 101 4.19 -16.23 12.26
CA ARG A 101 4.27 -16.23 10.79
C ARG A 101 2.98 -15.68 10.20
N PRO A 102 3.06 -14.95 9.07
CA PRO A 102 1.91 -14.61 8.24
C PRO A 102 1.03 -15.83 7.94
N GLN A 103 -0.28 -15.67 8.01
CA GLN A 103 -1.21 -16.73 7.61
C GLN A 103 -1.47 -16.68 6.10
N PRO A 104 -1.73 -17.84 5.47
CA PRO A 104 -2.22 -17.87 4.10
C PRO A 104 -3.49 -17.03 3.97
N GLY A 105 -3.47 -16.02 3.10
CA GLY A 105 -4.61 -15.14 2.83
C GLY A 105 -4.61 -13.79 3.55
N ASP A 106 -3.70 -13.54 4.50
CA ASP A 106 -3.65 -12.23 5.19
C ASP A 106 -3.43 -11.07 4.22
N LEU A 107 -2.52 -11.24 3.24
CA LEU A 107 -2.31 -10.25 2.17
C LEU A 107 -3.56 -10.02 1.30
N LEU A 108 -4.45 -11.01 1.15
CA LEU A 108 -5.71 -10.84 0.43
C LEU A 108 -6.72 -10.04 1.26
N VAL A 109 -6.77 -10.27 2.57
CA VAL A 109 -7.59 -9.48 3.49
C VAL A 109 -7.16 -8.02 3.46
N ILE A 110 -5.85 -7.77 3.51
CA ILE A 110 -5.28 -6.42 3.41
C ILE A 110 -5.57 -5.81 2.04
N ALA A 111 -5.34 -6.54 0.95
CA ALA A 111 -5.64 -6.06 -0.41
C ALA A 111 -7.10 -5.68 -0.59
N ARG A 112 -8.02 -6.46 -0.01
CA ARG A 112 -9.46 -6.16 -0.04
C ARG A 112 -9.79 -4.89 0.75
N ALA A 113 -9.21 -4.72 1.93
CA ALA A 113 -9.40 -3.50 2.72
C ALA A 113 -8.86 -2.27 1.98
N VAL A 114 -7.68 -2.36 1.36
CA VAL A 114 -7.14 -1.30 0.49
C VAL A 114 -8.09 -0.99 -0.66
N GLN A 115 -8.62 -2.02 -1.36
CA GLN A 115 -9.61 -1.83 -2.42
C GLN A 115 -10.84 -1.08 -1.91
N ASP A 116 -11.38 -1.45 -0.75
CA ASP A 116 -12.58 -0.83 -0.20
C ASP A 116 -12.31 0.63 0.20
N CYS A 117 -11.10 0.94 0.72
CA CYS A 117 -10.66 2.31 0.99
C CYS A 117 -10.56 3.17 -0.28
N LEU A 118 -9.98 2.62 -1.35
CA LEU A 118 -9.85 3.30 -2.64
C LEU A 118 -11.23 3.53 -3.28
N ALA A 119 -12.11 2.52 -3.25
CA ALA A 119 -13.45 2.61 -3.83
C ALA A 119 -14.36 3.62 -3.08
N ALA A 120 -14.13 3.82 -1.78
CA ALA A 120 -14.87 4.79 -0.98
C ALA A 120 -14.42 6.24 -1.22
N ASN A 121 -13.27 6.47 -1.88
CA ASN A 121 -12.72 7.80 -2.09
C ASN A 121 -13.16 8.39 -3.45
N PRO A 122 -13.96 9.47 -3.47
CA PRO A 122 -14.44 10.06 -4.73
C PRO A 122 -13.33 10.73 -5.57
N HIS A 123 -12.14 10.94 -5.01
CA HIS A 123 -10.99 11.51 -5.72
C HIS A 123 -10.05 10.45 -6.31
N VAL A 124 -10.41 9.17 -6.21
CA VAL A 124 -9.65 8.04 -6.77
C VAL A 124 -10.33 7.54 -8.04
N SER A 125 -9.54 7.29 -9.08
CA SER A 125 -9.98 6.70 -10.34
C SER A 125 -8.94 5.72 -10.90
N GLU A 126 -9.31 5.00 -11.96
CA GLU A 126 -8.39 4.11 -12.71
C GLU A 126 -7.64 3.11 -11.81
N VAL A 127 -8.35 2.50 -10.85
CA VAL A 127 -7.78 1.49 -9.95
C VAL A 127 -7.39 0.24 -10.74
N GLN A 128 -6.14 -0.17 -10.61
CA GLN A 128 -5.57 -1.32 -11.30
C GLN A 128 -4.67 -2.12 -10.35
N TRP A 129 -5.06 -3.34 -10.08
CA TRP A 129 -4.26 -4.34 -9.35
C TRP A 129 -3.31 -5.05 -10.29
N TRP A 130 -2.13 -5.33 -9.79
CA TRP A 130 -1.05 -6.01 -10.50
C TRP A 130 -0.63 -7.26 -9.75
N MET A 131 -0.59 -8.36 -10.49
CA MET A 131 -0.25 -9.69 -9.98
C MET A 131 1.24 -9.99 -10.18
N PRO A 132 1.80 -10.96 -9.43
CA PRO A 132 3.21 -11.35 -9.59
C PRO A 132 3.58 -11.82 -11.01
N ASP A 133 2.61 -12.34 -11.78
CA ASP A 133 2.82 -12.77 -13.17
C ASP A 133 2.74 -11.61 -14.19
N GLY A 134 2.59 -10.37 -13.72
CA GLY A 134 2.47 -9.17 -14.55
C GLY A 134 1.07 -8.93 -15.12
N SER A 135 0.11 -9.82 -14.86
CA SER A 135 -1.28 -9.58 -15.22
C SER A 135 -1.89 -8.47 -14.35
N SER A 136 -2.96 -7.84 -14.84
CA SER A 136 -3.66 -6.78 -14.11
C SER A 136 -5.18 -6.94 -14.13
N SER A 137 -5.83 -6.34 -13.14
CA SER A 137 -7.27 -6.45 -12.89
C SER A 137 -7.80 -5.18 -12.20
N PRO A 138 -9.05 -4.74 -12.46
CA PRO A 138 -9.66 -3.64 -11.70
C PRO A 138 -10.07 -4.05 -10.27
N ALA A 139 -9.96 -5.34 -9.94
CA ALA A 139 -10.30 -5.90 -8.64
C ALA A 139 -9.07 -6.56 -7.99
N PRO A 140 -9.03 -6.63 -6.64
CA PRO A 140 -7.94 -7.27 -5.91
C PRO A 140 -7.80 -8.76 -6.29
N PRO A 141 -6.66 -9.38 -5.99
CA PRO A 141 -6.40 -10.77 -6.35
C PRO A 141 -7.50 -11.71 -5.82
N PRO A 142 -7.95 -12.70 -6.61
CA PRO A 142 -8.99 -13.63 -6.17
C PRO A 142 -8.47 -14.57 -5.08
N ASN A 143 -9.41 -15.09 -4.27
CA ASN A 143 -9.11 -16.10 -3.25
C ASN A 143 -8.34 -17.29 -3.84
N GLY A 144 -7.23 -17.67 -3.21
CA GLY A 144 -6.40 -18.82 -3.61
C GLY A 144 -5.14 -18.48 -4.41
N MET A 145 -4.94 -17.21 -4.78
CA MET A 145 -3.68 -16.74 -5.34
C MET A 145 -2.72 -16.38 -4.20
N ASN A 146 -1.97 -17.36 -3.69
CA ASN A 146 -0.89 -17.06 -2.75
C ASN A 146 0.22 -16.33 -3.52
N PRO A 147 0.70 -15.16 -3.06
CA PRO A 147 1.92 -14.61 -3.59
C PRO A 147 3.04 -15.63 -3.34
N VAL A 148 3.73 -16.00 -4.41
CA VAL A 148 4.92 -16.85 -4.30
C VAL A 148 5.92 -16.06 -3.46
N ALA A 149 6.33 -16.65 -2.34
CA ALA A 149 7.36 -16.13 -1.43
C ALA A 149 8.73 -16.14 -2.09
#